data_AF-A0AAD7E787-F1
#
_entry.id   AF-A0AAD7E787-F1
#
_cell.length_a   1.000
_cell.length_b   1.000
_cell.length_c   1.000
_cell.angle_alpha   90.00
_cell.angle_beta   90.00
_cell.angle_gamma   90.00
#
_symmetry.space_group_name_H-M   'P 1'
#
loop_
_entity.id
_entity.type
_entity.pdbx_description
1 polymer ?
#
loop_
_entity_poly.entity_id
_entity_poly.type
_entity_poly.pdbx_seq_one_letter_code
_entity_poly.pdbx_strand_id
1 'polypeptide(L)'
;WRCREGGFFSPGARKIFGLFVWAGCAKAKVGYAIQALLNEVGVLVRHLPSARTVQHAIKEGGEFGLIQLGYKMSQAASFGLSTDGTSHRGITTEGTHVTVKSSSYGDNDDITTPTNHKWVTRVFGVEKALNHTATEQHCSLLNNLNHIDTSYLGSPLAKRLNDHLTFNRLFQKLNFQSGDHAAD
;
A
#
# COMPACT_ATOMS: atom_id res chain seq x y z
N TRP A 1 -7.84 -24.66 13.25
CA TRP A 1 -7.27 -23.81 12.18
C TRP A 1 -5.74 -23.93 12.14
N ARG A 2 -5.16 -24.27 10.98
CA ARG A 2 -3.70 -24.33 10.79
C ARG A 2 -3.20 -22.99 10.24
N CYS A 3 -2.97 -22.05 11.15
CA CYS A 3 -2.51 -20.70 10.81
C CYS A 3 -1.00 -20.58 10.59
N ARG A 4 -0.24 -21.67 10.81
CA ARG A 4 1.22 -21.69 10.72
C ARG A 4 1.73 -22.75 9.74
N GLU A 5 2.78 -22.38 9.03
CA GLU A 5 3.56 -23.19 8.10
C GLU A 5 5.05 -22.96 8.38
N GLY A 6 5.82 -24.03 8.59
CA GLY A 6 7.25 -23.92 8.90
C GLY A 6 7.60 -23.13 10.16
N GLY A 7 6.69 -23.04 11.14
CA GLY A 7 6.87 -22.26 12.38
C GLY A 7 6.43 -20.79 12.30
N PHE A 8 6.11 -20.29 11.10
CA PHE A 8 5.67 -18.91 10.87
C PHE A 8 4.17 -18.87 10.59
N PHE A 9 3.51 -17.74 10.82
CA PHE A 9 2.13 -17.57 10.36
C PHE A 9 2.07 -17.61 8.84
N SER A 10 1.13 -18.34 8.25
CA SER A 10 1.03 -18.44 6.79
C SER A 10 0.62 -17.10 6.15
N PRO A 11 0.87 -16.88 4.85
CA PRO A 11 0.44 -15.66 4.16
C PRO A 11 -1.06 -15.42 4.29
N GLY A 12 -1.88 -16.47 4.22
CA GLY A 12 -3.33 -16.39 4.43
C GLY A 12 -3.71 -15.91 5.83
N ALA A 13 -3.01 -16.39 6.87
CA ALA A 13 -3.23 -15.92 8.23
C ALA A 13 -2.84 -14.44 8.41
N ARG A 14 -1.69 -14.02 7.85
CA ARG A 14 -1.24 -12.61 7.91
C ARG A 14 -2.21 -11.68 7.18
N LYS A 15 -2.76 -12.10 6.04
CA LYS A 15 -3.84 -11.39 5.34
C LYS A 15 -5.07 -11.21 6.23
N ILE A 16 -5.51 -12.25 6.92
CA ILE A 16 -6.65 -12.17 7.86
C ILE A 16 -6.35 -11.15 8.98
N PHE A 17 -5.14 -11.11 9.53
CA PHE A 17 -4.78 -10.12 10.55
C PHE A 17 -4.95 -8.69 10.04
N GLY A 18 -4.50 -8.41 8.81
CA GLY A 18 -4.69 -7.12 8.16
C GLY A 18 -6.18 -6.78 7.98
N LEU A 19 -6.99 -7.74 7.56
CA LEU A 19 -8.44 -7.55 7.38
C LEU A 19 -9.16 -7.18 8.68
N PHE A 20 -8.83 -7.82 9.80
CA PHE A 20 -9.40 -7.46 11.09
C PHE A 20 -9.04 -6.03 11.50
N VAL A 21 -7.80 -5.61 11.29
CA VAL A 21 -7.37 -4.25 11.64
C VAL A 21 -8.01 -3.22 10.70
N TRP A 22 -8.15 -3.55 9.42
CA TRP A 22 -8.88 -2.73 8.45
C TRP A 22 -10.37 -2.58 8.84
N ALA A 23 -10.97 -3.64 9.39
CA ALA A 23 -12.32 -3.61 9.97
C ALA A 23 -12.41 -2.89 11.34
N GLY A 24 -11.35 -2.22 11.79
CA GLY A 24 -11.33 -1.44 13.03
C GLY A 24 -10.95 -2.23 14.29
N CYS A 25 -10.56 -3.51 14.17
CA CYS A 25 -10.11 -4.27 15.33
C CYS A 25 -8.73 -3.76 15.81
N ALA A 26 -8.63 -3.44 17.10
CA ALA A 26 -7.35 -3.11 17.69
C ALA A 26 -6.35 -4.27 17.51
N LYS A 27 -5.10 -3.96 17.14
CA LYS A 27 -4.05 -4.97 16.85
C LYS A 27 -3.87 -6.00 17.97
N ALA A 28 -4.00 -5.56 19.24
CA ALA A 28 -3.92 -6.42 20.42
C ALA A 28 -5.13 -7.34 20.62
N LYS A 29 -6.26 -7.04 19.97
CA LYS A 29 -7.52 -7.78 20.06
C LYS A 29 -7.78 -8.70 18.87
N VAL A 30 -6.98 -8.61 17.80
CA VAL A 30 -7.10 -9.49 16.61
C VAL A 30 -7.03 -10.96 16.99
N GLY A 31 -6.10 -11.38 17.84
CA GLY A 31 -6.01 -12.77 18.29
C GLY A 31 -7.28 -13.23 19.01
N TYR A 32 -7.83 -12.40 19.89
CA TYR A 32 -9.08 -12.68 20.58
C TYR A 32 -10.27 -12.77 19.60
N ALA A 33 -10.39 -11.83 18.66
CA ALA A 33 -11.46 -11.82 17.67
C ALA A 33 -11.45 -13.09 16.80
N ILE A 34 -10.26 -13.53 16.37
CA ILE A 34 -10.09 -14.77 15.62
C ILE A 34 -10.49 -15.98 16.47
N GLN A 35 -10.06 -16.03 17.73
CA GLN A 35 -10.41 -17.12 18.63
C GLN A 35 -11.92 -17.21 18.86
N ALA A 36 -12.57 -16.09 19.15
CA ALA A 36 -14.01 -16.02 19.34
C ALA A 36 -14.76 -16.53 18.11
N LEU A 37 -14.45 -16.00 16.91
CA LEU A 37 -15.08 -16.41 15.67
C LEU A 37 -14.89 -17.90 15.38
N LEU A 38 -13.66 -18.41 15.52
CA LEU A 38 -13.35 -19.81 15.19
C LEU A 38 -13.93 -20.81 16.20
N ASN A 39 -14.05 -20.42 17.47
CA ASN A 39 -14.71 -21.25 18.48
C ASN A 39 -16.19 -21.44 18.17
N GLU A 40 -16.91 -20.40 17.73
CA GLU A 40 -18.34 -20.49 17.36
C GLU A 40 -18.59 -21.46 16.21
N VAL A 41 -17.64 -21.59 15.28
CA VAL A 41 -17.73 -22.54 14.16
C VAL A 41 -17.08 -23.90 14.44
N GLY A 42 -16.77 -24.20 15.70
CA GLY A 42 -16.22 -25.49 16.13
C GLY A 42 -14.76 -25.73 15.72
N VAL A 43 -14.03 -24.68 15.36
CA VAL A 43 -12.64 -24.76 14.90
C VAL A 43 -11.68 -24.44 16.04
N LEU A 44 -10.96 -25.46 16.52
CA LEU A 44 -9.95 -25.27 17.57
C LEU A 44 -8.76 -24.43 17.07
N VAL A 45 -8.40 -23.41 17.86
CA VAL A 45 -7.27 -22.49 17.58
C VAL A 45 -6.09 -22.80 18.49
N ARG A 46 -4.98 -23.26 17.91
CA ARG A 46 -3.77 -23.64 18.68
C ARG A 46 -2.80 -22.47 18.90
N HIS A 47 -2.79 -21.51 17.97
CA HIS A 47 -1.85 -20.40 17.99
C HIS A 47 -2.54 -19.10 17.60
N LEU A 48 -2.24 -18.04 18.34
CA LEU A 48 -2.78 -16.71 18.14
C LEU A 48 -1.65 -15.71 17.89
N PRO A 49 -1.86 -14.68 17.05
CA PRO A 49 -0.87 -13.65 16.84
C PRO A 49 -0.80 -12.71 18.05
N SER A 50 0.41 -12.25 18.37
CA SER A 50 0.59 -11.11 19.27
C SER A 50 0.30 -9.79 18.54
N ALA A 51 0.08 -8.70 19.28
CA ALA A 51 -0.06 -7.36 18.69
C ALA A 51 1.13 -6.99 17.80
N ARG A 52 2.35 -7.37 18.22
CA ARG A 52 3.59 -7.16 17.44
C ARG A 52 3.56 -7.94 16.12
N THR A 53 3.14 -9.20 16.16
CA THR A 53 3.02 -10.04 14.95
C THR A 53 2.01 -9.45 13.96
N VAL A 54 0.86 -8.99 14.46
CA VAL A 54 -0.15 -8.30 13.63
C VAL A 54 0.44 -7.04 13.00
N GLN A 55 1.18 -6.24 13.79
CA GLN A 55 1.84 -5.04 13.27
C GLN A 55 2.84 -5.35 12.15
N HIS A 56 3.63 -6.42 12.28
CA HIS A 56 4.55 -6.85 11.22
C HIS A 56 3.80 -7.29 9.96
N ALA A 57 2.72 -8.06 10.09
CA ALA A 57 1.89 -8.46 8.96
C ALA A 57 1.28 -7.26 8.20
N ILE A 58 0.88 -6.20 8.93
CA ILE A 58 0.38 -4.97 8.29
C ILE A 58 1.49 -4.25 7.53
N LYS A 59 2.69 -4.11 8.12
CA LYS A 59 3.83 -3.46 7.47
C LYS A 59 4.23 -4.21 6.19
N GLU A 60 4.31 -5.54 6.28
CA GLU A 60 4.54 -6.41 5.14
C GLU A 60 3.49 -6.19 4.03
N GLY A 61 2.20 -6.12 4.39
CA GLY A 61 1.13 -5.79 3.45
C GLY A 61 1.30 -4.41 2.79
N GLY A 62 1.81 -3.42 3.54
CA GLY A 62 2.17 -2.10 3.00
C GLY A 62 3.28 -2.17 1.96
N GLU A 63 4.36 -2.89 2.25
CA GLU A 63 5.47 -3.11 1.30
C GLU A 63 4.99 -3.80 0.01
N PHE A 64 4.15 -4.83 0.13
CA PHE A 64 3.54 -5.46 -1.05
C PHE A 64 2.64 -4.50 -1.83
N GLY A 65 1.96 -3.58 -1.15
CA GLY A 65 1.19 -2.50 -1.78
C GLY A 65 2.09 -1.58 -2.61
N LEU A 66 3.25 -1.19 -2.09
CA LEU A 66 4.23 -0.36 -2.79
C LEU A 66 4.83 -1.08 -4.01
N ILE A 67 5.19 -2.36 -3.86
CA ILE A 67 5.67 -3.19 -4.98
C ILE A 67 4.60 -3.26 -6.09
N GLN A 68 3.34 -3.52 -5.72
CA GLN A 68 2.25 -3.56 -6.69
C GLN A 68 2.04 -2.21 -7.36
N LEU A 69 2.16 -1.11 -6.62
CA LEU A 69 2.03 0.22 -7.16
C LEU A 69 3.16 0.56 -8.13
N GLY A 70 4.41 0.26 -7.77
CA GLY A 70 5.57 0.44 -8.64
C GLY A 70 5.45 -0.33 -9.94
N TYR A 71 4.97 -1.58 -9.88
CA TYR A 71 4.65 -2.37 -11.09
C TYR A 71 3.61 -1.65 -11.96
N LYS A 72 2.51 -1.15 -11.39
CA LYS A 72 1.48 -0.43 -12.17
C LYS A 72 2.03 0.81 -12.84
N MET A 73 2.86 1.59 -12.13
CA MET A 73 3.51 2.77 -12.68
C MET A 73 4.53 2.41 -13.77
N SER A 74 5.21 1.27 -13.65
CA SER A 74 6.14 0.78 -14.68
C SER A 74 5.43 0.37 -15.96
N GLN A 75 4.24 -0.20 -15.87
CA GLN A 75 3.45 -0.61 -17.04
C GLN A 75 2.61 0.53 -17.64
N ALA A 76 2.23 1.54 -16.86
CA ALA A 76 1.40 2.64 -17.35
C ALA A 76 2.16 3.56 -18.32
N ALA A 77 1.46 4.08 -19.32
CA ALA A 77 2.00 5.12 -20.20
C ALA A 77 2.24 6.44 -19.46
N SER A 78 1.34 6.76 -18.52
CA SER A 78 1.42 7.96 -17.67
C SER A 78 0.66 7.77 -16.37
N PHE A 79 0.95 8.60 -15.38
CA PHE A 79 0.19 8.71 -14.13
C PHE A 79 0.12 10.17 -13.66
N GLY A 80 -0.74 10.43 -12.69
CA GLY A 80 -0.80 11.71 -12.00
C GLY A 80 -0.66 11.57 -10.50
N LEU A 81 -0.12 12.60 -9.87
CA LEU A 81 0.06 12.68 -8.42
C LEU A 81 -0.93 13.69 -7.84
N SER A 82 -1.43 13.40 -6.66
CA SER A 82 -2.27 14.33 -5.90
C SER A 82 -1.84 14.35 -4.45
N THR A 83 -1.79 15.54 -3.87
CA THR A 83 -1.61 15.73 -2.44
C THR A 83 -2.83 16.44 -1.86
N ASP A 84 -3.32 15.95 -0.73
CA ASP A 84 -4.40 16.56 0.05
C ASP A 84 -3.95 16.71 1.50
N GLY A 85 -4.10 17.90 2.06
CA GLY A 85 -3.58 18.26 3.38
C GLY A 85 -4.70 18.70 4.30
N THR A 86 -4.76 18.14 5.52
CA THR A 86 -5.67 18.62 6.57
C THR A 86 -4.93 18.84 7.87
N SER A 87 -5.31 19.89 8.61
CA SER A 87 -4.72 20.21 9.91
C SER A 87 -5.52 19.59 11.04
N HIS A 88 -4.84 18.89 11.95
CA HIS A 88 -5.44 18.40 13.19
C HIS A 88 -4.59 18.84 14.39
N ARG A 89 -5.19 19.67 15.27
CA ARG A 89 -4.52 20.24 16.46
C ARG A 89 -3.21 20.97 16.14
N GLY A 90 -3.20 21.76 15.07
CA GLY A 90 -2.02 22.52 14.63
C GLY A 90 -0.93 21.67 13.99
N ILE A 91 -1.20 20.41 13.65
CA ILE A 91 -0.31 19.55 12.89
C ILE A 91 -0.97 19.20 11.57
N THR A 92 -0.34 19.58 10.47
CA THR A 92 -0.80 19.27 9.12
C THR A 92 -0.45 17.85 8.78
N THR A 93 -1.44 17.12 8.27
CA THR A 93 -1.28 15.76 7.76
C THR A 93 -1.60 15.76 6.29
N GLU A 94 -0.65 15.31 5.49
CA GLU A 94 -0.73 15.27 4.04
C GLU A 94 -0.87 13.83 3.57
N GLY A 95 -1.96 13.55 2.87
CA GLY A 95 -2.16 12.35 2.10
C GLY A 95 -1.60 12.52 0.70
N THR A 96 -0.77 11.57 0.26
CA THR A 96 -0.28 11.51 -1.11
C THR A 96 -0.93 10.34 -1.85
N HIS A 97 -1.41 10.63 -3.06
CA HIS A 97 -2.15 9.69 -3.89
C HIS A 97 -1.59 9.68 -5.32
N VAL A 98 -1.69 8.53 -5.96
CA VAL A 98 -1.34 8.35 -7.37
C VAL A 98 -2.55 7.82 -8.12
N THR A 99 -2.83 8.44 -9.26
CA THR A 99 -3.87 8.04 -10.19
C THR A 99 -3.21 7.50 -11.45
N VAL A 100 -3.44 6.22 -11.73
CA VAL A 100 -2.78 5.49 -12.81
C VAL A 100 -3.78 4.58 -13.53
N LYS A 101 -3.60 4.36 -14.84
CA LYS A 101 -4.35 3.34 -15.56
C LYS A 101 -3.73 1.97 -15.28
N SER A 102 -4.53 1.02 -14.81
CA SER A 102 -4.10 -0.34 -14.51
C SER A 102 -5.18 -1.33 -14.90
N SER A 103 -4.77 -2.54 -15.28
CA SER A 103 -5.70 -3.66 -15.50
C SER A 103 -6.55 -3.90 -14.25
N SER A 104 -7.84 -4.08 -14.47
CA SER A 104 -8.79 -4.58 -13.49
C SER A 104 -8.48 -6.07 -13.26
N TYR A 105 -8.35 -6.50 -12.00
CA TYR A 105 -8.13 -7.92 -11.67
C TYR A 105 -9.47 -8.66 -11.52
N GLY A 106 -10.39 -8.47 -12.48
CA GLY A 106 -11.62 -9.25 -12.56
C GLY A 106 -11.34 -10.64 -13.14
N ASP A 107 -12.10 -11.65 -12.74
CA ASP A 107 -11.89 -13.06 -13.11
C ASP A 107 -11.91 -13.34 -14.64
N ASN A 108 -12.33 -12.38 -15.46
CA ASN A 108 -12.39 -12.47 -16.93
C ASN A 108 -11.60 -11.36 -17.66
N ASP A 109 -10.83 -10.53 -16.95
CA ASP A 109 -10.05 -9.50 -17.60
C ASP A 109 -8.72 -10.08 -18.09
N ASP A 110 -8.56 -10.17 -19.40
CA ASP A 110 -7.26 -10.42 -20.00
C ASP A 110 -6.31 -9.27 -19.62
N ILE A 111 -5.38 -9.58 -18.72
CA ILE A 111 -4.37 -8.66 -18.17
C ILE A 111 -3.47 -8.11 -19.28
N THR A 112 -3.40 -8.81 -20.43
CA THR A 112 -2.56 -8.42 -21.57
C THR A 112 -3.24 -7.46 -22.53
N THR A 113 -4.56 -7.25 -22.43
CA THR A 113 -5.27 -6.29 -23.30
C THR A 113 -5.34 -4.89 -22.66
N PRO A 114 -4.65 -3.87 -23.21
CA PRO A 114 -4.64 -2.51 -22.64
C PRO A 114 -6.02 -1.83 -22.61
N THR A 115 -6.98 -2.34 -23.39
CA THR A 115 -8.36 -1.84 -23.47
C THR A 115 -9.16 -2.04 -22.19
N ASN A 116 -8.73 -2.95 -21.29
CA ASN A 116 -9.38 -3.22 -20.01
C ASN A 116 -8.79 -2.40 -18.85
N HIS A 117 -7.88 -1.47 -19.13
CA HIS A 117 -7.28 -0.64 -18.09
C HIS A 117 -8.26 0.43 -17.59
N LYS A 118 -8.49 0.43 -16.28
CA LYS A 118 -9.32 1.43 -15.60
C LYS A 118 -8.44 2.39 -14.82
N TRP A 119 -8.91 3.63 -14.66
CA TRP A 119 -8.28 4.57 -13.75
C TRP A 119 -8.43 4.07 -12.32
N VAL A 120 -7.31 4.00 -11.60
CA VAL A 120 -7.29 3.62 -10.20
C VAL A 120 -6.49 4.65 -9.42
N THR A 121 -7.04 5.09 -8.29
CA THR A 121 -6.33 5.94 -7.32
C THR A 121 -5.84 5.07 -6.16
N ARG A 122 -4.59 5.29 -5.75
CA ARG A 122 -3.96 4.58 -4.63
C ARG A 122 -3.28 5.60 -3.72
N VAL A 123 -3.57 5.51 -2.43
CA VAL A 123 -2.85 6.25 -1.39
C VAL A 123 -1.53 5.53 -1.12
N PHE A 124 -0.43 6.25 -1.08
CA PHE A 124 0.89 5.67 -0.82
C PHE A 124 1.71 6.41 0.24
N GLY A 125 1.29 7.62 0.62
CA GLY A 125 1.92 8.38 1.71
C GLY A 125 0.85 9.01 2.59
N VAL A 126 1.07 9.00 3.90
CA VAL A 126 0.36 9.85 4.87
C VAL A 126 1.41 10.35 5.83
N GLU A 127 1.76 11.63 5.71
CA GLU A 127 2.88 12.23 6.43
C GLU A 127 2.42 13.46 7.20
N LYS A 128 3.15 13.80 8.27
CA LYS A 128 2.95 15.06 8.97
C LYS A 128 3.85 16.10 8.34
N ALA A 129 3.27 17.18 7.80
CA ALA A 129 4.03 18.35 7.41
C ALA A 129 4.32 19.16 8.67
N LEU A 130 5.58 19.12 9.12
CA LEU A 130 6.02 19.88 10.29
C LEU A 130 6.23 21.35 9.95
N ASN A 131 6.63 21.67 8.71
CA ASN A 131 6.59 23.02 8.17
C ASN A 131 5.88 23.04 6.80
N HIS A 132 5.17 24.14 6.54
CA HIS A 132 4.29 24.32 5.38
C HIS A 132 5.02 24.79 4.12
N THR A 133 6.29 24.47 3.96
CA THR A 133 7.05 24.96 2.80
C THR A 133 6.80 24.07 1.59
N ALA A 134 6.56 24.68 0.42
CA ALA A 134 6.44 23.95 -0.85
C ALA A 134 7.66 23.04 -1.13
N THR A 135 8.84 23.43 -0.63
CA THR A 135 10.07 22.64 -0.72
C THR A 135 9.99 21.33 0.08
N GLU A 136 9.46 21.37 1.31
CA GLU A 136 9.30 20.17 2.13
C GLU A 136 8.28 19.21 1.53
N GLN A 137 7.16 19.72 1.00
CA GLN A 137 6.16 18.92 0.29
C GLN A 137 6.76 18.25 -0.95
N HIS A 138 7.55 19.00 -1.73
CA HIS A 138 8.23 18.45 -2.90
C HIS A 138 9.25 17.36 -2.50
N CYS A 139 10.05 17.59 -1.47
CA CYS A 139 11.00 16.60 -0.95
C CYS A 139 10.30 15.33 -0.43
N SER A 140 9.19 15.46 0.29
CA SER A 140 8.37 14.33 0.74
C SER A 140 7.87 13.50 -0.46
N LEU A 141 7.35 14.16 -1.49
CA LEU A 141 6.91 13.49 -2.71
C LEU A 141 8.03 12.70 -3.39
N LEU A 142 9.22 13.31 -3.53
CA LEU A 142 10.40 12.66 -4.09
C LEU A 142 10.83 11.44 -3.27
N ASN A 143 10.83 11.57 -1.94
CA ASN A 143 11.17 10.47 -1.03
C ASN A 143 10.19 9.31 -1.18
N ASN A 144 8.89 9.59 -1.30
CA ASN A 144 7.87 8.56 -1.47
C ASN A 144 7.96 7.87 -2.83
N LEU A 145 8.23 8.62 -3.91
CA LEU A 145 8.48 8.04 -5.23
C LEU A 145 9.75 7.17 -5.24
N ASN A 146 10.83 7.62 -4.57
CA ASN A 146 12.04 6.84 -4.41
C ASN A 146 11.80 5.56 -3.58
N HIS A 147 10.92 5.62 -2.56
CA HIS A 147 10.53 4.45 -1.79
C HIS A 147 9.80 3.43 -2.68
N ILE A 148 8.85 3.88 -3.52
CA ILE A 148 8.16 3.00 -4.47
C ILE A 148 9.18 2.36 -5.43
N ASP A 149 10.09 3.15 -5.99
CA ASP A 149 11.13 2.68 -6.92
C ASP A 149 12.02 1.61 -6.25
N THR A 150 12.55 1.91 -5.06
CA THR A 150 13.43 1.00 -4.32
C THR A 150 12.72 -0.29 -3.89
N SER A 151 11.49 -0.20 -3.36
CA SER A 151 10.69 -1.38 -2.99
C SER A 151 10.36 -2.24 -4.22
N TYR A 152 9.96 -1.63 -5.34
CA TYR A 152 9.64 -2.36 -6.57
C TYR A 152 10.87 -3.00 -7.21
N LEU A 153 11.92 -2.23 -7.49
CA LEU A 153 13.14 -2.72 -8.15
C LEU A 153 13.87 -3.77 -7.31
N GLY A 154 13.85 -3.64 -5.99
CA GLY A 154 14.39 -4.64 -5.07
C GLY A 154 13.62 -5.96 -5.06
N SER A 155 12.37 -5.95 -5.55
CA SER A 155 11.47 -7.10 -5.45
C SER A 155 11.84 -8.24 -6.42
N PRO A 156 11.52 -9.51 -6.06
CA PRO A 156 11.60 -10.62 -6.99
C PRO A 156 10.75 -10.43 -8.26
N LEU A 157 9.67 -9.63 -8.17
CA LEU A 157 8.79 -9.36 -9.30
C LEU A 157 9.50 -8.57 -10.39
N ALA A 158 10.16 -7.46 -10.03
CA ALA A 158 10.93 -6.65 -11.00
C ALA A 158 12.06 -7.46 -11.63
N LYS A 159 12.79 -8.24 -10.83
CA LYS A 159 13.85 -9.14 -11.32
C LYS A 159 13.34 -10.17 -12.33
N ARG A 160 12.18 -10.79 -12.05
CA ARG A 160 11.56 -11.78 -12.94
C ARG A 160 11.10 -11.18 -14.26
N LEU A 161 10.60 -9.95 -14.22
CA LEU A 161 10.15 -9.23 -15.42
C LEU A 161 11.29 -8.55 -16.19
N ASN A 162 12.51 -8.60 -15.66
CA ASN A 162 13.66 -7.83 -16.13
C ASN A 162 13.30 -6.33 -16.29
N ASP A 163 12.54 -5.79 -15.34
CA ASP A 163 12.13 -4.39 -15.36
C ASP A 163 13.24 -3.50 -14.78
N HIS A 164 13.40 -2.35 -15.42
CA HIS A 164 14.36 -1.30 -15.06
C HIS A 164 13.60 0.02 -15.00
N LEU A 165 12.55 0.03 -14.19
CA LEU A 165 11.97 1.28 -13.72
C LEU A 165 13.12 2.09 -13.11
N THR A 166 13.18 3.38 -13.41
CA THR A 166 14.09 4.28 -12.74
C THR A 166 13.30 5.48 -12.31
N PHE A 167 13.75 6.14 -11.25
CA PHE A 167 13.19 7.43 -10.86
C PHE A 167 13.00 8.40 -12.05
N ASN A 168 13.99 8.50 -12.96
CA ASN A 168 13.89 9.34 -14.15
C ASN A 168 12.78 8.89 -15.12
N ARG A 169 12.59 7.57 -15.31
CA ARG A 169 11.49 7.03 -16.14
C ARG A 169 10.14 7.26 -15.50
N LEU A 170 10.04 7.17 -14.17
CA LEU A 170 8.83 7.53 -13.44
C LEU A 170 8.49 9.00 -13.64
N PHE A 171 9.49 9.89 -13.53
CA PHE A 171 9.29 11.31 -13.72
C PHE A 171 8.83 11.67 -15.15
N GLN A 172 9.40 11.03 -16.18
CA GLN A 172 8.94 11.20 -17.57
C GLN A 172 7.49 10.78 -17.81
N LYS A 173 6.95 9.87 -16.99
CA LYS A 173 5.57 9.39 -17.06
C LYS A 173 4.60 10.24 -16.21
N LEU A 174 5.10 11.16 -15.39
CA LEU A 174 4.27 12.06 -14.60
C LEU A 174 3.60 13.09 -15.53
N ASN A 175 2.29 12.98 -15.71
CA ASN A 175 1.55 13.83 -16.63
C ASN A 175 0.88 15.03 -15.93
N PHE A 176 0.54 14.89 -14.65
CA PHE A 176 0.00 15.98 -13.86
C PHE A 176 0.31 15.80 -12.38
N GLN A 177 0.37 16.93 -11.68
CA GLN A 177 0.40 16.99 -10.23
C GLN A 177 -0.69 17.96 -9.78
N SER A 178 -1.57 17.50 -8.89
CA SER A 178 -2.57 18.32 -8.22
C SER A 178 -2.16 18.47 -6.77
N GLY A 179 -2.19 19.69 -6.26
CA GLY A 179 -2.07 19.95 -4.83
C GLY A 179 -3.13 20.96 -4.48
N ASP A 180 -3.99 20.62 -3.53
CA ASP A 180 -4.79 21.65 -2.89
C ASP A 180 -3.96 22.26 -1.77
N HIS A 181 -3.85 23.58 -1.78
CA HIS A 181 -3.24 24.34 -0.71
C HIS A 181 -4.33 25.27 -0.20
N ALA A 182 -4.96 24.87 0.90
CA ALA A 182 -5.77 25.80 1.66
C ALA A 182 -4.83 26.91 2.15
N ALA A 183 -5.02 28.13 1.66
CA ALA A 183 -4.36 29.30 2.21
C ALA A 183 -4.76 29.38 3.69
N ASP A 184 -3.77 29.24 4.56
CA ASP A 184 -3.86 29.44 6.00
C ASP A 184 -4.19 30.90 6.37
#